data_AF-Q8L9T8-F1
#
_entry.id   AF-Q8L9T8-F1
#
_cell.length_a   1.000
_cell.length_b   1.000
_cell.length_c   1.000
_cell.angle_alpha   90.00
_cell.angle_beta   90.00
_cell.angle_gamma   90.00
#
_symmetry.space_group_name_H-M   'P 1'
#
loop_
_entity.id
_entity.type
_entity.pdbx_description
1 polymer ?
#
loop_
_entity_poly.entity_id
_entity_poly.type
_entity_poly.pdbx_seq_one_letter_code
_entity_poly.pdbx_strand_id
1 'polypeptide(L)' 'MSGSRLFFGVSTIVSIIFAILLPMAHAQSAAPAPAPTSDGTTIDQGIAYVLMLVALVLTYLIH' A
#
# COMPACT_ATOMS: atom_id res chain seq x y z
N MET A 1 38.11 -36.74 16.93
CA MET A 1 36.83 -37.35 16.48
C MET A 1 35.59 -36.91 17.28
N SER A 2 35.70 -36.35 18.49
CA SER A 2 34.53 -35.87 19.26
C SER A 2 33.93 -34.57 18.69
N GLY A 3 34.77 -33.57 18.38
CA GLY A 3 34.31 -32.28 17.86
C GLY A 3 33.52 -32.39 16.54
N SER A 4 33.98 -33.18 15.58
CA SER A 4 33.31 -33.35 14.29
C SER A 4 31.90 -33.94 14.41
N ARG A 5 31.65 -34.81 15.40
CA ARG A 5 30.31 -35.37 15.66
C ARG A 5 29.36 -34.32 16.24
N LEU A 6 29.85 -33.46 17.13
CA LEU A 6 29.06 -32.36 17.68
C LEU A 6 28.69 -31.35 16.58
N PHE A 7 29.65 -30.95 15.74
CA PHE A 7 29.40 -30.07 14.61
C PHE A 7 28.37 -30.67 13.64
N PHE A 8 28.50 -31.96 13.30
CA PHE A 8 27.52 -32.63 12.44
C PHE A 8 26.12 -32.62 13.05
N GLY A 9 25.98 -32.97 14.34
CA GLY A 9 24.69 -32.94 15.03
C GLY A 9 24.04 -31.56 15.06
N VAL A 10 24.81 -30.50 15.36
CA VAL A 10 24.32 -29.12 15.33
C VAL A 10 23.88 -28.73 13.92
N SER A 11 24.68 -29.02 12.89
CA SER A 11 24.32 -28.75 11.50
C SER A 11 23.06 -29.47 11.05
N THR A 12 22.85 -30.73 11.49
CA THR A 12 21.62 -31.48 11.22
C THR A 12 20.40 -30.82 11.87
N ILE A 13 20.50 -30.41 13.14
CA ILE A 13 19.40 -29.73 13.85
C ILE A 13 19.04 -28.41 13.15
N VAL A 14 20.04 -27.60 12.81
CA VAL A 14 19.84 -26.34 12.06
C VAL A 14 19.15 -26.62 10.72
N SER A 15 19.61 -27.64 9.98
CA SER A 15 19.02 -28.00 8.69
C SER A 15 17.55 -28.44 8.83
N ILE A 16 17.21 -29.20 9.87
CA ILE A 16 15.83 -29.61 10.15
C ILE A 16 14.96 -28.39 10.48
N ILE A 17 15.46 -27.46 11.30
CA ILE A 17 14.74 -26.22 11.63
C ILE A 17 14.45 -25.43 10.35
N PHE A 18 15.46 -25.22 9.49
CA PHE A 18 15.25 -24.52 8.21
C PHE A 18 14.28 -25.27 7.29
N ALA A 19 14.34 -26.60 7.21
CA ALA A 19 13.43 -27.40 6.42
C ALA A 19 11.96 -27.27 6.87
N ILE A 20 11.72 -27.08 8.18
CA ILE A 20 10.39 -26.85 8.74
C ILE A 20 9.92 -25.41 8.51
N LEU A 21 10.81 -24.42 8.69
CA LEU A 21 10.46 -23.01 8.65
C LEU A 21 10.34 -22.44 7.23
N LEU A 22 11.16 -22.91 6.26
CA LEU A 22 11.17 -22.37 4.90
C LEU A 22 9.81 -22.47 4.18
N PRO A 23 9.06 -23.59 4.25
CA PRO A 23 7.73 -23.67 3.65
C PRO A 23 6.72 -22.70 4.27
N MET A 24 6.94 -22.24 5.51
CA MET A 24 6.05 -21.27 6.17
C MET A 24 6.22 -19.85 5.59
N ALA A 25 7.30 -19.59 4.85
CA ALA A 25 7.49 -18.34 4.12
C ALA A 25 6.65 -18.32 2.84
N HIS A 26 5.32 -18.38 2.99
CA HIS A 26 4.42 -18.11 1.88
C HIS A 26 4.47 -16.61 1.55
N ALA A 27 4.84 -16.29 0.31
CA ALA A 27 4.70 -14.94 -0.21
C ALA A 27 3.22 -14.55 -0.14
N GLN A 28 2.85 -13.69 0.81
CA GLN A 28 1.51 -13.11 0.85
C GLN A 28 1.36 -12.24 -0.39
N SER A 29 0.41 -12.60 -1.25
CA SER A 29 0.06 -11.74 -2.38
C SER A 29 -0.38 -10.39 -1.82
N ALA A 30 0.25 -9.30 -2.28
CA ALA A 30 -0.19 -7.98 -1.92
C ALA A 30 -1.67 -7.83 -2.30
N ALA A 31 -2.47 -7.26 -1.40
CA ALA A 31 -3.84 -6.93 -1.75
C ALA A 31 -3.83 -6.07 -3.04
N PRO A 32 -4.78 -6.28 -3.97
CA PRO A 32 -4.89 -5.42 -5.14
C PRO A 32 -4.92 -3.94 -4.71
N ALA A 33 -4.21 -3.08 -5.44
CA ALA A 33 -4.28 -1.65 -5.18
C ALA A 33 -5.75 -1.19 -5.24
N PRO A 34 -6.17 -0.26 -4.36
CA PRO A 34 -7.52 0.30 -4.42
C PRO A 34 -7.80 0.84 -5.82
N ALA A 35 -9.05 0.71 -6.28
CA ALA A 35 -9.48 1.34 -7.51
C ALA A 35 -9.30 2.87 -7.41
N PRO A 36 -8.94 3.56 -8.51
CA PRO A 36 -8.90 5.02 -8.50
C PRO A 36 -10.28 5.56 -8.12
N THR A 37 -10.32 6.38 -7.07
CA THR A 37 -11.50 7.15 -6.71
C THR A 37 -11.37 8.51 -7.36
N SER A 38 -12.16 8.73 -8.41
CA SER A 38 -12.42 10.06 -8.94
C SER A 38 -13.82 10.43 -8.47
N ASP A 39 -13.91 11.24 -7.41
CA ASP A 39 -15.14 11.91 -7.08
C ASP A 39 -15.27 13.10 -8.02
N GLY A 40 -16.22 13.04 -8.97
CA GLY A 40 -16.48 14.15 -9.91
C GLY A 40 -16.80 15.50 -9.24
N THR A 41 -16.90 15.51 -7.91
CA THR A 41 -17.14 16.64 -7.00
C THR A 41 -16.15 17.79 -7.22
N THR A 42 -14.87 17.49 -7.52
CA THR A 42 -13.85 18.54 -7.67
C THR A 42 -14.13 19.43 -8.88
N ILE A 43 -14.62 18.85 -9.98
CA ILE A 43 -15.02 19.60 -11.18
C ILE A 43 -16.26 20.43 -10.87
N ASP A 44 -17.27 19.81 -10.24
CA ASP A 44 -18.53 20.48 -9.89
C ASP A 44 -18.30 21.66 -8.93
N GLN A 45 -17.47 21.48 -7.91
CA GLN A 45 -17.10 22.53 -6.96
C GLN A 45 -16.27 23.64 -7.63
N GLY A 46 -15.37 23.28 -8.55
CA GLY A 46 -14.62 24.24 -9.37
C GLY A 46 -15.54 25.13 -10.20
N ILE A 47 -16.49 24.53 -10.92
CA ILE A 47 -17.51 25.27 -11.68
C ILE A 47 -18.36 26.13 -10.74
N ALA A 48 -18.76 25.61 -9.57
CA ALA A 48 -19.53 26.37 -8.59
C ALA A 48 -18.77 27.61 -8.10
N TYR A 49 -17.48 27.50 -7.81
CA TYR A 49 -16.66 28.66 -7.41
C TYR A 49 -16.47 29.67 -8.54
N VAL A 50 -16.32 29.21 -9.78
CA VAL A 50 -16.26 30.10 -10.96
C VAL A 50 -17.59 30.83 -11.15
N LEU A 51 -18.72 30.13 -11.07
CA LEU A 51 -20.05 30.73 -11.16
C LEU A 51 -20.29 31.73 -10.01
N MET A 52 -19.86 31.42 -8.79
CA MET A 52 -19.91 32.33 -7.64
C MET A 52 -19.07 33.60 -7.88
N LEU A 53 -17.85 33.46 -8.40
CA LEU A 53 -16.99 34.59 -8.74
C LEU A 53 -17.62 35.45 -9.85
N VAL A 54 -18.15 34.82 -10.89
CA VAL A 54 -18.88 35.51 -11.98
C VAL A 54 -20.06 36.28 -11.41
N ALA A 55 -20.86 35.68 -10.53
CA ALA A 55 -21.98 36.36 -9.87
C ALA A 55 -21.53 37.58 -9.03
N LEU A 56 -20.41 37.45 -8.30
CA LEU A 56 -19.85 38.55 -7.53
C LEU A 56 -19.40 39.71 -8.45
N VAL A 57 -18.71 39.40 -9.55
CA VAL A 57 -18.26 40.39 -10.54
C VAL A 57 -19.44 41.06 -11.23
N LEU A 58 -20.45 40.29 -11.67
CA LEU A 58 -21.67 40.82 -12.27
C LEU A 58 -22.39 41.77 -11.31
N THR A 59 -22.52 41.37 -10.04
CA THR A 59 -23.13 42.22 -9.00
C THR A 59 -22.39 43.55 -8.89
N TYR A 60 -21.06 43.54 -8.78
CA TYR A 60 -20.26 44.76 -8.66
C TYR A 60 -20.31 45.66 -9.91
N LEU A 61 -20.49 45.09 -11.10
CA LEU A 61 -20.58 45.84 -12.36
C LEU A 61 -21.93 46.51 -12.60
N ILE A 62 -23.03 45.94 -12.07
CA ILE A 62 -24.40 46.38 -12.36
C ILE A 62 -25.08 47.14 -11.21
N HIS A 63 -24.47 47.16 -10.02
CA HIS A 63 -24.95 47.93 -8.86
C HIS A 63 -24.21 49.27 -8.77
#